data_AF-A0A284VQ30-F1
#
_entry.id   AF-A0A284VQ30-F1
#
_cell.length_a   1.000
_cell.length_b   1.000
_cell.length_c   1.000
_cell.angle_alpha   90.00
_cell.angle_beta   90.00
_cell.angle_gamma   90.00
#
_symmetry.space_group_name_H-M   'P 1'
#
loop_
_entity.id
_entity.type
_entity.pdbx_description
1 polymer ?
#
loop_
_entity_poly.entity_id
_entity_poly.type
_entity_poly.pdbx_seq_one_letter_code
_entity_poly.pdbx_strand_id
1 'polypeptide(L)'
;MRIEKLFNRLSLNYLISFLIISATIFIFVAAKVRPLNLYIFYVTISLSILIGYQFAEIKYFYSNIKLTFIKLNIIFKEDYFRTYFDYLDKKIQKSKIYYFAILLVIIPFVLLEIIRYWRWRITIESPPPYFSLIWPFSKWTIILDIINHMFGYLMLFLLAIIVGIIINLIVIINELNSNPLINIDIFHTDEMGGLRPLRNFVIIVVSNYFITITLAIISYISPIAVISYETVFLISILFLGVIFFIITQKTIRNLINKGIEFELGKINGEYKKTYNKLINIIANNKFNKDELEKLSFILDTLEKEKIRIKQISPKRYDLSAIATFISSFLIPTVTLIETIRGFIT
;
A
#
# COMPACT_ATOMS: atom_id res chain seq x y z
N MET A 1 -19.25 14.50 0.98
CA MET A 1 -18.80 14.27 2.38
C MET A 1 -17.33 13.82 2.36
N ARG A 2 -16.45 14.34 3.23
CA ARG A 2 -15.03 13.91 3.26
C ARG A 2 -14.93 12.55 3.97
N ILE A 3 -14.48 11.50 3.28
CA ILE A 3 -14.36 10.13 3.84
C ILE A 3 -13.47 10.15 5.09
N GLU A 4 -12.36 10.89 5.08
CA GLU A 4 -11.47 11.12 6.22
C GLU A 4 -12.22 11.59 7.50
N LYS A 5 -13.21 12.49 7.36
CA LYS A 5 -13.98 12.99 8.51
C LYS A 5 -14.88 11.92 9.15
N LEU A 6 -15.23 10.87 8.42
CA LEU A 6 -16.04 9.76 8.93
C LEU A 6 -15.21 8.88 9.88
N PHE A 7 -13.97 8.55 9.48
CA PHE A 7 -13.07 7.67 10.24
C PHE A 7 -12.31 8.38 11.36
N ASN A 8 -12.02 9.67 11.21
CA ASN A 8 -11.32 10.48 12.23
C ASN A 8 -12.25 11.11 13.29
N ARG A 9 -13.56 10.84 13.25
CA ARG A 9 -14.51 11.30 14.29
C ARG A 9 -14.26 10.67 15.66
N LEU A 10 -13.72 9.45 15.67
CA LEU A 10 -13.33 8.77 16.90
C LEU A 10 -11.91 9.24 17.27
N SER A 11 -11.74 9.96 18.38
CA SER A 11 -10.42 10.41 18.88
C SER A 11 -9.53 9.27 19.41
N LEU A 12 -10.03 8.05 19.44
CA LEU A 12 -9.36 6.87 20.01
C LEU A 12 -8.15 6.44 19.18
N ASN A 13 -7.17 5.78 19.81
CA ASN A 13 -6.07 5.14 19.08
C ASN A 13 -6.62 4.06 18.10
N TYR A 14 -5.93 3.78 16.99
CA TYR A 14 -6.35 2.79 15.99
C TYR A 14 -6.47 1.38 16.60
N LEU A 15 -5.58 0.98 17.52
CA LEU A 15 -5.68 -0.30 18.24
C LEU A 15 -6.93 -0.39 19.12
N ILE A 16 -7.26 0.69 19.83
CA ILE A 16 -8.45 0.75 20.68
C ILE A 16 -9.71 0.74 19.81
N SER A 17 -9.68 1.45 18.67
CA SER A 17 -10.77 1.46 17.69
C SER A 17 -11.01 0.06 17.11
N PHE A 18 -9.94 -0.65 16.75
CA PHE A 18 -9.99 -2.05 16.31
C PHE A 18 -10.70 -2.93 17.34
N LEU A 19 -10.21 -2.95 18.59
CA LEU A 19 -10.75 -3.81 19.64
C LEU A 19 -12.22 -3.52 19.94
N ILE A 20 -12.58 -2.24 20.05
CA ILE A 20 -13.97 -1.84 20.34
C ILE A 20 -14.89 -2.24 19.19
N ILE A 21 -14.54 -1.96 17.94
CA ILE A 21 -15.39 -2.28 16.78
C ILE A 21 -15.53 -3.79 16.65
N SER A 22 -14.42 -4.55 16.71
CA SER A 22 -14.46 -6.01 16.65
C SER A 22 -15.28 -6.62 17.79
N ALA A 23 -15.11 -6.16 19.03
CA ALA A 23 -15.88 -6.65 20.17
C ALA A 23 -17.37 -6.31 20.04
N THR A 24 -17.70 -5.11 19.56
CA THR A 24 -19.10 -4.68 19.41
C THR A 24 -19.82 -5.51 18.36
N ILE A 25 -19.19 -5.74 17.19
CA ILE A 25 -19.75 -6.58 16.13
C ILE A 25 -19.87 -8.02 16.61
N PHE A 26 -18.82 -8.55 17.26
CA PHE A 26 -18.81 -9.91 17.77
C PHE A 26 -19.92 -10.13 18.80
N ILE A 27 -20.04 -9.28 19.82
CA ILE A 27 -21.08 -9.40 20.85
C ILE A 27 -22.48 -9.30 20.21
N PHE A 28 -22.68 -8.38 19.26
CA PHE A 28 -23.96 -8.20 18.59
C PHE A 28 -24.39 -9.44 17.81
N VAL A 29 -23.47 -10.06 17.06
CA VAL A 29 -23.77 -11.28 16.28
C VAL A 29 -23.84 -12.52 17.18
N ALA A 30 -22.90 -12.68 18.12
CA ALA A 30 -22.83 -13.82 19.04
C ALA A 30 -24.01 -13.89 20.02
N ALA A 31 -24.56 -12.76 20.46
CA ALA A 31 -25.74 -12.72 21.33
C ALA A 31 -27.02 -13.21 20.64
N LYS A 32 -27.02 -13.36 19.32
CA LYS A 32 -28.20 -13.71 18.52
C LYS A 32 -28.11 -15.06 17.81
N VAL A 33 -26.89 -15.57 17.61
CA VAL A 33 -26.65 -16.94 17.13
C VAL A 33 -26.59 -17.86 18.33
N ARG A 34 -27.61 -18.69 18.58
CA ARG A 34 -27.55 -19.75 19.60
C ARG A 34 -26.29 -20.61 19.37
N PRO A 35 -25.58 -21.05 20.43
CA PRO A 35 -24.30 -21.73 20.30
C PRO A 35 -24.56 -23.19 19.91
N LEU A 36 -24.76 -23.47 18.62
CA LEU A 36 -24.96 -24.85 18.16
C LEU A 36 -24.03 -25.27 17.03
N ASN A 37 -23.18 -24.38 16.49
CA ASN A 37 -22.18 -24.77 15.50
C ASN A 37 -20.88 -23.98 15.65
N LEU A 38 -19.79 -24.70 15.98
CA LEU A 38 -18.42 -24.16 16.07
C LEU A 38 -18.02 -23.41 14.79
N TYR A 39 -18.47 -23.86 13.62
CA TYR A 39 -18.16 -23.20 12.35
C TYR A 39 -18.73 -21.77 12.28
N ILE A 40 -20.00 -21.58 12.62
CA ILE A 40 -20.67 -20.27 12.58
C ILE A 40 -20.01 -19.32 13.58
N PHE A 41 -19.54 -19.85 14.71
CA PHE A 41 -18.77 -19.10 15.70
C PHE A 41 -17.43 -18.58 15.13
N TYR A 42 -16.66 -19.44 14.46
CA TYR A 42 -15.39 -19.03 13.83
C TYR A 42 -15.58 -18.00 12.71
N VAL A 43 -16.59 -18.19 11.84
CA VAL A 43 -16.90 -17.22 10.77
C VAL A 43 -17.26 -15.86 11.37
N THR A 44 -18.07 -15.86 12.43
CA THR A 44 -18.47 -14.62 13.13
C THR A 44 -17.29 -13.89 13.75
N ILE A 45 -16.38 -14.63 14.41
CA ILE A 45 -15.14 -14.06 14.96
C ILE A 45 -14.28 -13.48 13.85
N SER A 46 -14.05 -14.24 12.78
CA SER A 46 -13.22 -13.83 11.66
C SER A 46 -13.73 -12.55 11.02
N LEU A 47 -15.04 -12.48 10.73
CA LEU A 47 -15.69 -11.30 10.16
C LEU A 47 -15.56 -10.07 11.08
N SER A 48 -15.75 -10.26 12.38
CA SER A 48 -15.67 -9.18 13.38
C SER A 48 -14.25 -8.63 13.51
N ILE A 49 -13.24 -9.51 13.53
CA ILE A 49 -11.82 -9.12 13.52
C ILE A 49 -11.48 -8.38 12.23
N LEU A 50 -11.90 -8.92 11.08
CA LEU A 50 -11.65 -8.33 9.77
C LEU A 50 -12.22 -6.92 9.63
N ILE A 51 -13.50 -6.71 9.97
CA ILE A 51 -14.13 -5.39 9.87
C ILE A 51 -13.45 -4.37 10.79
N GLY A 52 -13.14 -4.76 12.03
CA GLY A 52 -12.41 -3.90 12.95
C GLY A 52 -11.01 -3.57 12.45
N TYR A 53 -10.31 -4.55 11.88
CA TYR A 53 -8.96 -4.39 11.35
C TYR A 53 -8.94 -3.43 10.16
N GLN A 54 -9.86 -3.63 9.19
CA GLN A 54 -10.03 -2.75 8.03
C GLN A 54 -10.34 -1.31 8.45
N PHE A 55 -11.20 -1.11 9.47
CA PHE A 55 -11.49 0.22 9.98
C PHE A 55 -10.25 0.89 10.58
N ALA A 56 -9.49 0.15 11.41
CA ALA A 56 -8.26 0.65 12.01
C ALA A 56 -7.19 0.96 10.95
N GLU A 57 -7.07 0.13 9.92
CA GLU A 57 -6.16 0.32 8.78
C GLU A 57 -6.49 1.61 8.02
N ILE A 58 -7.76 1.84 7.67
CA ILE A 58 -8.20 3.08 7.00
C ILE A 58 -7.82 4.31 7.84
N LYS A 59 -8.08 4.26 9.15
CA LYS A 59 -7.74 5.34 10.07
C LYS A 59 -6.23 5.58 10.16
N TYR A 60 -5.46 4.49 10.23
CA TYR A 60 -4.01 4.52 10.22
C TYR A 60 -3.48 5.17 8.94
N PHE A 61 -4.01 4.80 7.76
CA PHE A 61 -3.61 5.38 6.49
C PHE A 61 -3.89 6.89 6.43
N TYR A 62 -5.11 7.33 6.72
CA TYR A 62 -5.41 8.77 6.66
C TYR A 62 -4.54 9.60 7.62
N SER A 63 -4.22 9.06 8.80
CA SER A 63 -3.38 9.75 9.79
C SER A 63 -1.91 9.81 9.36
N ASN A 64 -1.38 8.74 8.77
CA ASN A 64 0.06 8.63 8.48
C ASN A 64 0.46 9.10 7.08
N ILE A 65 -0.45 9.15 6.11
CA ILE A 65 -0.11 9.63 4.76
C ILE A 65 0.41 11.06 4.85
N LYS A 66 -0.35 11.99 5.43
CA LYS A 66 0.07 13.40 5.52
C LYS A 66 1.41 13.55 6.25
N LEU A 67 1.56 12.88 7.39
CA LEU A 67 2.81 12.91 8.18
C LEU A 67 4.01 12.39 7.40
N THR A 68 3.84 11.31 6.63
CA THR A 68 4.92 10.73 5.81
C THR A 68 5.34 11.70 4.71
N PHE A 69 4.38 12.30 4.01
CA PHE A 69 4.69 13.22 2.92
C PHE A 69 5.24 14.56 3.40
N ILE A 70 4.90 15.03 4.61
CA ILE A 70 5.57 16.18 5.24
C ILE A 70 7.07 15.92 5.43
N LYS A 71 7.46 14.70 5.80
CA LYS A 71 8.88 14.34 5.93
C LYS A 71 9.63 14.38 4.60
N LEU A 72 8.94 14.32 3.47
CA LEU A 72 9.54 14.44 2.14
C LEU A 72 9.81 15.90 1.75
N ASN A 73 9.41 16.89 2.55
CA ASN A 73 9.66 18.31 2.27
C ASN A 73 11.15 18.60 1.98
N ILE A 74 12.06 17.88 2.63
CA ILE A 74 13.52 18.01 2.47
C ILE A 74 13.97 17.86 1.00
N ILE A 75 13.21 17.12 0.20
CA ILE A 75 13.57 16.77 -1.18
C ILE A 75 12.98 17.78 -2.20
N PHE A 76 12.09 18.68 -1.76
CA PHE A 76 11.44 19.66 -2.63
C PHE A 76 12.09 21.04 -2.47
N LYS A 77 12.07 21.83 -3.55
CA LYS A 77 12.26 23.28 -3.45
C LYS A 77 11.02 23.89 -2.79
N GLU A 78 11.20 24.85 -1.88
CA GLU A 78 10.18 25.35 -0.94
C GLU A 78 8.82 25.66 -1.59
N ASP A 79 8.79 26.32 -2.75
CA ASP A 79 7.55 26.70 -3.44
C ASP A 79 6.75 25.52 -4.01
N TYR A 80 7.42 24.41 -4.34
CA TYR A 80 6.80 23.26 -5.01
C TYR A 80 6.23 22.25 -4.02
N PHE A 81 6.78 22.17 -2.81
CA PHE A 81 6.24 21.30 -1.77
C PHE A 81 4.78 21.61 -1.48
N ARG A 82 4.43 22.91 -1.36
CA ARG A 82 3.05 23.35 -1.09
C ARG A 82 2.09 22.92 -2.19
N THR A 83 2.46 23.13 -3.45
CA THR A 83 1.65 22.73 -4.61
C THR A 83 1.43 21.21 -4.65
N TYR A 84 2.49 20.44 -4.38
CA TYR A 84 2.41 18.99 -4.31
C TYR A 84 1.55 18.51 -3.12
N PHE A 85 1.68 19.15 -1.96
CA PHE A 85 0.91 18.82 -0.77
C PHE A 85 -0.58 19.12 -0.96
N ASP A 86 -0.94 20.23 -1.61
CA ASP A 86 -2.32 20.56 -1.96
C ASP A 86 -2.90 19.55 -2.97
N TYR A 87 -2.10 19.11 -3.95
CA TYR A 87 -2.47 18.04 -4.87
C TYR A 87 -2.74 16.72 -4.13
N LEU A 88 -1.85 16.34 -3.20
CA LEU A 88 -1.98 15.18 -2.34
C LEU A 88 -3.26 15.23 -1.51
N ASP A 89 -3.54 16.35 -0.83
CA ASP A 89 -4.73 16.49 0.01
C ASP A 89 -6.01 16.42 -0.84
N LYS A 90 -6.01 17.03 -2.04
CA LYS A 90 -7.13 16.93 -2.98
C LYS A 90 -7.38 15.50 -3.45
N LYS A 91 -6.33 14.74 -3.77
CA LYS A 91 -6.45 13.34 -4.20
C LYS A 91 -6.91 12.44 -3.06
N ILE A 92 -6.42 12.64 -1.84
CA ILE A 92 -6.83 11.82 -0.69
C ILE A 92 -8.26 12.13 -0.25
N GLN A 93 -8.70 13.39 -0.31
CA GLN A 93 -10.01 13.78 0.24
C GLN A 93 -11.15 13.78 -0.76
N LYS A 94 -10.89 14.03 -2.05
CA LYS A 94 -11.94 14.30 -3.06
C LYS A 94 -11.79 13.47 -4.33
N SER A 95 -11.00 12.40 -4.32
CA SER A 95 -10.79 11.62 -5.53
C SER A 95 -12.04 10.84 -5.94
N LYS A 96 -12.40 10.94 -7.22
CA LYS A 96 -13.47 10.12 -7.82
C LYS A 96 -13.11 8.62 -7.83
N ILE A 97 -11.84 8.28 -7.64
CA ILE A 97 -11.32 6.92 -7.59
C ILE A 97 -11.97 6.11 -6.47
N TYR A 98 -12.38 6.75 -5.35
CA TYR A 98 -13.09 6.05 -4.29
C TYR A 98 -14.43 5.47 -4.75
N TYR A 99 -15.21 6.25 -5.51
CA TYR A 99 -16.48 5.76 -6.05
C TYR A 99 -16.26 4.64 -7.06
N PHE A 100 -15.23 4.75 -7.91
CA PHE A 100 -14.87 3.69 -8.83
C PHE A 100 -14.41 2.41 -8.12
N ALA A 101 -13.58 2.52 -7.08
CA ALA A 101 -13.13 1.38 -6.28
C ALA A 101 -14.30 0.68 -5.57
N ILE A 102 -15.25 1.45 -5.02
CA ILE A 102 -16.49 0.92 -4.43
C ILE A 102 -17.27 0.09 -5.45
N LEU A 103 -17.49 0.64 -6.65
CA LEU A 103 -18.19 -0.09 -7.71
C LEU A 103 -17.42 -1.35 -8.13
N LEU A 104 -16.11 -1.23 -8.33
CA LEU A 104 -15.25 -2.34 -8.76
C LEU A 104 -15.22 -3.49 -7.76
N VAL A 105 -15.28 -3.21 -6.46
CA VAL A 105 -15.24 -4.23 -5.40
C VAL A 105 -16.62 -4.78 -5.09
N ILE A 106 -17.67 -3.96 -5.06
CA ILE A 106 -19.02 -4.41 -4.65
C ILE A 106 -19.77 -5.11 -5.79
N ILE A 107 -19.71 -4.60 -7.03
CA ILE A 107 -20.49 -5.12 -8.16
C ILE A 107 -20.24 -6.62 -8.39
N PRO A 108 -19.00 -7.14 -8.39
CA PRO A 108 -18.76 -8.56 -8.60
C PRO A 108 -19.48 -9.45 -7.59
N PHE A 109 -19.54 -9.06 -6.31
CA PHE A 109 -20.23 -9.82 -5.27
C PHE A 109 -21.75 -9.75 -5.42
N VAL A 110 -22.30 -8.58 -5.73
CA VAL A 110 -23.74 -8.42 -6.01
C VAL A 110 -24.16 -9.28 -7.20
N LEU A 111 -23.36 -9.26 -8.29
CA LEU A 111 -23.63 -10.08 -9.46
C LEU A 111 -23.58 -11.58 -9.13
N LEU A 112 -22.62 -12.02 -8.31
CA LEU A 112 -22.53 -13.40 -7.86
C LEU A 112 -23.75 -13.82 -7.03
N GLU A 113 -24.23 -12.97 -6.12
CA GLU A 113 -25.47 -13.22 -5.35
C GLU A 113 -26.69 -13.37 -6.26
N ILE A 114 -26.84 -12.46 -7.24
CA ILE A 114 -27.94 -12.52 -8.23
C ILE A 114 -27.86 -13.82 -9.04
N ILE A 115 -26.68 -14.17 -9.55
CA ILE A 115 -26.47 -15.39 -10.33
C ILE A 115 -26.81 -16.65 -9.51
N ARG A 116 -26.36 -16.71 -8.24
CA ARG A 116 -26.65 -17.85 -7.34
C ARG A 116 -28.15 -17.97 -7.07
N TYR A 117 -28.84 -16.85 -6.83
CA TYR A 117 -30.28 -16.85 -6.62
C TYR A 117 -31.05 -17.34 -7.86
N TRP A 118 -30.71 -16.84 -9.05
CA TRP A 118 -31.35 -17.27 -10.30
C TRP A 118 -31.06 -18.72 -10.64
N ARG A 119 -29.82 -19.18 -10.45
CA ARG A 119 -29.46 -20.59 -10.63
C ARG A 119 -30.31 -21.48 -9.75
N TRP A 120 -30.39 -21.22 -8.45
CA TRP A 120 -31.26 -22.00 -7.56
C TRP A 120 -32.74 -21.99 -7.97
N ARG A 121 -33.24 -20.86 -8.48
CA ARG A 121 -34.62 -20.74 -8.96
C ARG A 121 -34.91 -21.61 -10.20
N ILE A 122 -33.91 -21.81 -11.05
CA ILE A 122 -34.03 -22.46 -12.37
C ILE A 122 -33.56 -23.93 -12.34
N THR A 123 -32.56 -24.23 -11.52
CA THR A 123 -31.94 -25.55 -11.38
C THR A 123 -32.25 -26.13 -10.01
N ILE A 124 -32.33 -27.47 -9.88
CA ILE A 124 -32.51 -28.17 -8.59
C ILE A 124 -31.18 -28.16 -7.79
N GLU A 125 -30.48 -27.03 -7.78
CA GLU A 125 -29.28 -26.82 -6.98
C GLU A 125 -29.67 -26.53 -5.51
N SER A 126 -28.69 -26.61 -4.60
CA SER A 126 -28.90 -26.27 -3.19
C SER A 126 -29.34 -24.81 -3.03
N PRO A 127 -30.26 -24.50 -2.08
CA PRO A 127 -30.67 -23.13 -1.81
C PRO A 127 -29.48 -22.25 -1.44
N PRO A 128 -29.48 -20.98 -1.87
CA PRO A 128 -28.45 -20.04 -1.47
C PRO A 128 -28.47 -19.90 0.07
N PRO A 129 -27.32 -19.52 0.68
CA PRO A 129 -27.09 -19.60 2.12
C PRO A 129 -27.81 -18.50 2.92
N TYR A 130 -29.12 -18.35 2.70
CA TYR A 130 -30.00 -17.48 3.47
C TYR A 130 -30.61 -18.28 4.63
N PHE A 131 -30.55 -17.74 5.84
CA PHE A 131 -31.17 -18.32 7.02
C PHE A 131 -32.68 -18.52 6.81
N SER A 132 -33.36 -17.62 6.10
CA SER A 132 -34.79 -17.74 5.77
C SER A 132 -35.12 -18.90 4.82
N LEU A 133 -34.15 -19.43 4.08
CA LEU A 133 -34.33 -20.56 3.15
C LEU A 133 -33.88 -21.90 3.75
N ILE A 134 -32.95 -21.88 4.70
CA ILE A 134 -32.42 -23.11 5.33
C ILE A 134 -33.20 -23.48 6.59
N TRP A 135 -33.70 -22.48 7.33
CA TRP A 135 -34.38 -22.66 8.62
C TRP A 135 -35.87 -22.35 8.49
N PRO A 136 -36.71 -22.82 9.45
CA PRO A 136 -38.14 -22.51 9.44
C PRO A 136 -38.37 -21.01 9.31
N PHE A 137 -39.19 -20.63 8.33
CA PHE A 137 -39.44 -19.23 8.02
C PHE A 137 -40.01 -18.51 9.25
N SER A 138 -39.28 -17.51 9.75
CA SER A 138 -39.68 -16.70 10.88
C SER A 138 -39.20 -15.27 10.67
N LYS A 139 -39.84 -14.29 11.35
CA LYS A 139 -39.38 -12.89 11.30
C LYS A 139 -37.91 -12.76 11.72
N TRP A 140 -37.43 -13.65 12.60
CA TRP A 140 -36.04 -13.67 13.05
C TRP A 140 -35.06 -14.13 11.97
N THR A 141 -35.40 -15.12 11.15
CA THR A 141 -34.50 -15.59 10.09
C THR A 141 -34.31 -14.54 9.01
N ILE A 142 -35.36 -13.77 8.69
CA ILE A 142 -35.25 -12.60 7.78
C ILE A 142 -34.34 -11.50 8.36
N ILE A 143 -34.52 -11.16 9.64
CA ILE A 143 -33.68 -10.13 10.29
C ILE A 143 -32.21 -10.55 10.29
N LEU A 144 -31.92 -11.84 10.54
CA LEU A 144 -30.56 -12.36 10.50
C LEU A 144 -29.95 -12.30 9.09
N ASP A 145 -30.74 -12.58 8.04
CA ASP A 145 -30.30 -12.41 6.66
C ASP A 145 -29.91 -10.97 6.35
N ILE A 146 -30.74 -10.00 6.76
CA ILE A 146 -30.45 -8.56 6.57
C ILE A 146 -29.15 -8.18 7.29
N ILE A 147 -28.99 -8.58 8.55
CA ILE A 147 -27.81 -8.27 9.34
C ILE A 147 -26.55 -8.89 8.73
N ASN A 148 -26.62 -10.14 8.29
CA ASN A 148 -25.48 -10.84 7.67
C ASN A 148 -25.03 -10.14 6.38
N HIS A 149 -25.97 -9.77 5.51
CA HIS A 149 -25.66 -9.03 4.29
C HIS A 149 -25.13 -7.63 4.60
N MET A 150 -25.69 -6.93 5.59
CA MET A 150 -25.18 -5.63 6.02
C MET A 150 -23.71 -5.71 6.44
N PHE A 151 -23.32 -6.72 7.22
CA PHE A 151 -21.92 -6.89 7.62
C PHE A 151 -21.01 -7.32 6.45
N GLY A 152 -21.49 -8.21 5.57
CA GLY A 152 -20.77 -8.59 4.35
C GLY A 152 -20.49 -7.40 3.44
N TYR A 153 -21.51 -6.58 3.16
CA TYR A 153 -21.37 -5.35 2.36
C TYR A 153 -20.54 -4.28 3.07
N LEU A 154 -20.60 -4.19 4.41
CA LEU A 154 -19.74 -3.29 5.17
C LEU A 154 -18.27 -3.68 5.01
N MET A 155 -17.95 -4.97 5.11
CA MET A 155 -16.59 -5.49 4.90
C MET A 155 -16.09 -5.18 3.48
N LEU A 156 -16.91 -5.41 2.45
CA LEU A 156 -16.57 -5.08 1.05
C LEU A 156 -16.39 -3.58 0.83
N PHE A 157 -17.24 -2.76 1.46
CA PHE A 157 -17.14 -1.31 1.39
C PHE A 157 -15.83 -0.80 2.01
N LEU A 158 -15.44 -1.32 3.17
CA LEU A 158 -14.17 -0.96 3.82
C LEU A 158 -12.97 -1.42 2.98
N LEU A 159 -13.02 -2.64 2.43
CA LEU A 159 -12.01 -3.13 1.50
C LEU A 159 -11.87 -2.20 0.28
N ALA A 160 -12.99 -1.76 -0.29
CA ALA A 160 -13.00 -0.84 -1.43
C ALA A 160 -12.36 0.52 -1.09
N ILE A 161 -12.54 1.02 0.12
CA ILE A 161 -11.86 2.24 0.58
C ILE A 161 -10.36 2.00 0.63
N ILE A 162 -9.89 0.89 1.19
CA ILE A 162 -8.47 0.53 1.25
C ILE A 162 -7.87 0.45 -0.16
N VAL A 163 -8.54 -0.26 -1.08
CA VAL A 163 -8.14 -0.33 -2.50
C VAL A 163 -8.08 1.06 -3.12
N GLY A 164 -9.09 1.92 -2.87
CA GLY A 164 -9.10 3.30 -3.34
C GLY A 164 -7.94 4.14 -2.79
N ILE A 165 -7.55 3.94 -1.53
CA ILE A 165 -6.36 4.59 -0.94
C ILE A 165 -5.10 4.13 -1.70
N ILE A 166 -4.92 2.83 -1.91
CA ILE A 166 -3.74 2.29 -2.61
C ILE A 166 -3.64 2.84 -4.04
N ILE A 167 -4.74 2.87 -4.80
CA ILE A 167 -4.74 3.43 -6.16
C ILE A 167 -4.38 4.92 -6.14
N ASN A 168 -4.92 5.70 -5.21
CA ASN A 168 -4.54 7.11 -5.09
C ASN A 168 -3.06 7.27 -4.72
N LEU A 169 -2.52 6.43 -3.84
CA LEU A 169 -1.10 6.43 -3.50
C LEU A 169 -0.21 6.09 -4.70
N ILE A 170 -0.60 5.11 -5.53
CA ILE A 170 0.10 4.82 -6.80
C ILE A 170 0.19 6.08 -7.65
N VAL A 171 -0.92 6.78 -7.84
CA VAL A 171 -0.97 8.00 -8.65
C VAL A 171 -0.10 9.11 -8.06
N ILE A 172 -0.20 9.34 -6.75
CA ILE A 172 0.57 10.36 -6.02
C ILE A 172 2.08 10.09 -6.10
N ILE A 173 2.49 8.83 -5.95
CA ILE A 173 3.90 8.43 -6.03
C ILE A 173 4.40 8.54 -7.48
N ASN A 174 3.62 8.12 -8.46
CA ASN A 174 4.03 8.25 -9.87
C ASN A 174 4.20 9.72 -10.28
N GLU A 175 3.41 10.63 -9.72
CA GLU A 175 3.58 12.08 -9.91
C GLU A 175 4.96 12.57 -9.43
N LEU A 176 5.49 12.02 -8.33
CA LEU A 176 6.84 12.35 -7.85
C LEU A 176 7.89 12.06 -8.93
N ASN A 177 7.78 10.93 -9.61
CA ASN A 177 8.72 10.55 -10.66
C ASN A 177 8.77 11.58 -11.81
N SER A 178 7.64 12.21 -12.12
CA SER A 178 7.51 13.17 -13.22
C SER A 178 7.98 14.58 -12.88
N ASN A 179 8.15 14.91 -11.59
CA ASN A 179 8.42 16.27 -11.17
C ASN A 179 9.93 16.62 -11.28
N PRO A 180 10.34 17.55 -12.15
CA PRO A 180 11.75 17.85 -12.42
C PRO A 180 12.46 18.63 -11.29
N LEU A 181 11.72 19.05 -10.27
CA LEU A 181 12.20 19.98 -9.23
C LEU A 181 12.50 19.31 -7.88
N ILE A 182 12.51 17.98 -7.87
CA ILE A 182 12.92 17.17 -6.73
C ILE A 182 14.45 17.11 -6.72
N ASN A 183 15.06 17.63 -5.66
CA ASN A 183 16.51 17.60 -5.48
C ASN A 183 16.85 16.61 -4.37
N ILE A 184 17.54 15.54 -4.73
CA ILE A 184 17.88 14.46 -3.80
C ILE A 184 19.31 14.64 -3.35
N ASP A 185 19.47 14.81 -2.05
CA ASP A 185 20.79 14.80 -1.43
C ASP A 185 21.29 13.35 -1.28
N ILE A 186 22.18 12.92 -2.16
CA ILE A 186 22.73 11.55 -2.15
C ILE A 186 23.61 11.32 -0.92
N PHE A 187 24.11 12.39 -0.28
CA PHE A 187 24.97 12.32 0.89
C PHE A 187 24.17 12.43 2.20
N HIS A 188 22.84 12.47 2.11
CA HIS A 188 21.98 12.51 3.28
C HIS A 188 22.22 11.28 4.17
N THR A 189 22.10 11.48 5.48
CA THR A 189 22.39 10.47 6.53
C THR A 189 21.58 9.18 6.44
N ASP A 190 20.50 9.18 5.67
CA ASP A 190 19.62 8.03 5.48
C ASP A 190 20.00 7.15 4.27
N GLU A 191 21.10 7.49 3.57
CA GLU A 191 21.62 6.82 2.36
C GLU A 191 20.61 6.75 1.19
N MET A 192 19.45 7.41 1.31
CA MET A 192 18.35 7.41 0.36
C MET A 192 17.85 8.81 0.01
N GLY A 193 18.60 9.84 0.40
CA GLY A 193 18.32 11.24 0.11
C GLY A 193 16.94 11.71 0.54
N GLY A 194 16.55 11.30 1.75
CA GLY A 194 15.27 11.67 2.37
C GLY A 194 14.08 10.81 1.94
N LEU A 195 14.25 9.80 1.07
CA LEU A 195 13.16 8.93 0.59
C LEU A 195 12.85 7.75 1.53
N ARG A 196 13.66 7.53 2.56
CA ARG A 196 13.44 6.43 3.53
C ARG A 196 12.05 6.44 4.19
N PRO A 197 11.45 7.59 4.57
CA PRO A 197 10.09 7.63 5.12
C PRO A 197 9.04 7.10 4.14
N LEU A 198 9.13 7.47 2.86
CA LEU A 198 8.19 7.00 1.83
C LEU A 198 8.29 5.48 1.66
N ARG A 199 9.52 4.95 1.59
CA ARG A 199 9.76 3.52 1.47
C ARG A 199 9.17 2.74 2.62
N ASN A 200 9.49 3.13 3.86
CA ASN A 200 9.01 2.45 5.06
C ASN A 200 7.47 2.51 5.14
N PHE A 201 6.89 3.64 4.80
CA PHE A 201 5.44 3.80 4.73
C PHE A 201 4.81 2.82 3.73
N VAL A 202 5.36 2.69 2.52
CA VAL A 202 4.83 1.75 1.52
C VAL A 202 4.95 0.30 1.96
N ILE A 203 6.05 -0.10 2.59
CA ILE A 203 6.19 -1.46 3.15
C ILE A 203 5.08 -1.72 4.15
N ILE A 204 4.84 -0.80 5.10
CA ILE A 204 3.79 -0.96 6.11
C ILE A 204 2.40 -1.03 5.46
N VAL A 205 2.11 -0.16 4.48
CA VAL A 205 0.83 -0.17 3.75
C VAL A 205 0.61 -1.50 3.04
N VAL A 206 1.62 -2.00 2.32
CA VAL A 206 1.52 -3.26 1.57
C VAL A 206 1.39 -4.45 2.51
N SER A 207 2.13 -4.49 3.62
CA SER A 207 2.03 -5.55 4.63
C SER A 207 0.63 -5.59 5.25
N ASN A 208 0.10 -4.44 5.68
CA ASN A 208 -1.25 -4.38 6.26
C ASN A 208 -2.33 -4.77 5.25
N TYR A 209 -2.16 -4.34 3.99
CA TYR A 209 -3.06 -4.71 2.90
C TYR A 209 -3.09 -6.23 2.66
N PHE A 210 -1.92 -6.88 2.62
CA PHE A 210 -1.85 -8.33 2.46
C PHE A 210 -2.49 -9.06 3.64
N ILE A 211 -2.31 -8.59 4.87
CA ILE A 211 -3.01 -9.13 6.05
C ILE A 211 -4.53 -9.01 5.89
N THR A 212 -5.03 -7.86 5.44
CA THR A 212 -6.47 -7.65 5.18
C THR A 212 -7.01 -8.62 4.14
N ILE A 213 -6.29 -8.83 3.03
CA ILE A 213 -6.69 -9.79 2.01
C ILE A 213 -6.66 -11.22 2.55
N THR A 214 -5.65 -11.60 3.33
CA THR A 214 -5.59 -12.91 3.98
C THR A 214 -6.79 -13.14 4.89
N LEU A 215 -7.10 -12.19 5.79
CA LEU A 215 -8.25 -12.30 6.69
C LEU A 215 -9.58 -12.33 5.92
N ALA A 216 -9.67 -11.61 4.81
CA ALA A 216 -10.83 -11.67 3.92
C ALA A 216 -10.99 -13.05 3.27
N ILE A 217 -9.90 -13.62 2.74
CA ILE A 217 -9.90 -14.99 2.19
C ILE A 217 -10.37 -15.96 3.27
N ILE A 218 -9.78 -15.93 4.48
CA ILE A 218 -10.14 -16.80 5.60
C ILE A 218 -11.63 -16.71 5.94
N SER A 219 -12.18 -15.49 5.93
CA SER A 219 -13.60 -15.25 6.25
C SER A 219 -14.56 -15.83 5.20
N TYR A 220 -14.08 -16.10 3.98
CA TYR A 220 -14.87 -16.72 2.90
C TYR A 220 -14.56 -18.22 2.70
N ILE A 221 -13.66 -18.81 3.48
CA ILE A 221 -13.41 -20.26 3.42
C ILE A 221 -14.62 -20.99 3.99
N SER A 222 -15.26 -21.80 3.14
CA SER A 222 -16.24 -22.80 3.53
C SER A 222 -15.52 -24.10 3.95
N PRO A 223 -16.03 -24.89 4.93
CA PRO A 223 -15.44 -26.17 5.33
C PRO A 223 -15.49 -27.21 4.22
N ILE A 224 -16.26 -26.96 3.16
CA ILE A 224 -16.50 -27.89 2.04
C ILE A 224 -15.41 -27.73 0.95
N ALA A 225 -14.34 -26.98 1.24
CA ALA A 225 -13.12 -26.89 0.43
C ALA A 225 -13.26 -26.45 -1.04
N VAL A 226 -14.42 -25.96 -1.49
CA VAL A 226 -14.56 -25.41 -2.84
C VAL A 226 -14.01 -23.97 -2.86
N ILE A 227 -13.02 -23.70 -3.73
CA ILE A 227 -12.57 -22.33 -4.02
C ILE A 227 -13.76 -21.53 -4.52
N SER A 228 -14.20 -20.57 -3.71
CA SER A 228 -15.33 -19.71 -4.05
C SER A 228 -14.92 -18.65 -5.08
N TYR A 229 -15.86 -18.20 -5.92
CA TYR A 229 -15.61 -17.13 -6.89
C TYR A 229 -15.13 -15.85 -6.20
N GLU A 230 -15.60 -15.61 -4.98
CA GLU A 230 -15.19 -14.56 -4.06
C GLU A 230 -13.69 -14.65 -3.74
N THR A 231 -13.15 -15.85 -3.52
CA THR A 231 -11.73 -16.09 -3.27
C THR A 231 -10.89 -15.74 -4.50
N VAL A 232 -11.32 -16.15 -5.70
CA VAL A 232 -10.64 -15.82 -6.97
C VAL A 232 -10.58 -14.31 -7.19
N PHE A 233 -11.67 -13.61 -6.90
CA PHE A 233 -11.71 -12.15 -6.98
C PHE A 233 -10.74 -11.49 -5.98
N LEU A 234 -10.70 -11.95 -4.72
CA LEU A 234 -9.76 -11.44 -3.72
C LEU A 234 -8.30 -11.66 -4.11
N ILE A 235 -7.97 -12.79 -4.77
CA ILE A 235 -6.64 -13.04 -5.34
C ILE A 235 -6.31 -12.00 -6.43
N SER A 236 -7.27 -11.66 -7.29
CA SER A 236 -7.04 -10.63 -8.32
C SER A 236 -6.70 -9.27 -7.72
N ILE A 237 -7.36 -8.92 -6.61
CA ILE A 237 -7.12 -7.70 -5.84
C ILE A 237 -5.74 -7.73 -5.16
N LEU A 238 -5.24 -8.90 -4.75
CA LEU A 238 -3.92 -9.04 -4.15
C LEU A 238 -2.80 -8.50 -5.05
N PHE A 239 -2.89 -8.72 -6.37
CA PHE A 239 -1.91 -8.21 -7.34
C PHE A 239 -1.78 -6.68 -7.32
N LEU A 240 -2.82 -5.95 -6.91
CA LEU A 240 -2.74 -4.49 -6.76
C LEU A 240 -1.66 -4.07 -5.76
N GLY A 241 -1.50 -4.81 -4.66
CA GLY A 241 -0.47 -4.53 -3.65
C GLY A 241 0.94 -4.76 -4.20
N VAL A 242 1.10 -5.79 -5.04
CA VAL A 242 2.36 -6.07 -5.76
C VAL A 242 2.69 -4.94 -6.73
N ILE A 243 1.71 -4.50 -7.53
CA ILE A 243 1.87 -3.38 -8.46
C ILE A 243 2.27 -2.11 -7.71
N PHE A 244 1.60 -1.80 -6.60
CA PHE A 244 1.92 -0.64 -5.76
C PHE A 244 3.36 -0.65 -5.25
N PHE A 245 3.82 -1.81 -4.75
CA PHE A 245 5.20 -1.97 -4.31
C PHE A 245 6.19 -1.74 -5.45
N ILE A 246 5.98 -2.38 -6.61
CA ILE A 246 6.87 -2.26 -7.78
C ILE A 246 6.96 -0.81 -8.27
N ILE A 247 5.82 -0.13 -8.42
CA ILE A 247 5.78 1.28 -8.88
C ILE A 247 6.53 2.19 -7.91
N THR A 248 6.37 1.96 -6.60
CA THR A 248 7.08 2.74 -5.58
C THR A 248 8.58 2.53 -5.66
N GLN A 249 9.03 1.27 -5.71
CA GLN A 249 10.47 0.97 -5.78
C GLN A 249 11.10 1.54 -7.06
N LYS A 250 10.38 1.44 -8.19
CA LYS A 250 10.81 2.05 -9.46
C LYS A 250 10.91 3.57 -9.34
N THR A 251 9.94 4.21 -8.69
CA THR A 251 9.93 5.66 -8.46
C THR A 251 11.10 6.10 -7.59
N ILE A 252 11.32 5.44 -6.45
CA ILE A 252 12.45 5.72 -5.56
C ILE A 252 13.77 5.58 -6.31
N ARG A 253 13.93 4.49 -7.07
CA ARG A 253 15.14 4.24 -7.88
C ARG A 253 15.36 5.34 -8.92
N ASN A 254 14.33 5.72 -9.65
CA ASN A 254 14.41 6.75 -10.67
C ASN A 254 14.78 8.11 -10.08
N LEU A 255 14.15 8.46 -8.96
CA LEU A 255 14.46 9.67 -8.22
C LEU A 255 15.94 9.66 -7.82
N ILE A 256 16.42 8.63 -7.13
CA ILE A 256 17.83 8.54 -6.71
C ILE A 256 18.78 8.61 -7.92
N ASN A 257 18.46 7.94 -9.03
CA ASN A 257 19.25 8.04 -10.28
C ASN A 257 19.37 9.48 -10.79
N LYS A 258 18.27 10.24 -10.82
CA LYS A 258 18.30 11.66 -11.19
C LYS A 258 19.21 12.47 -10.27
N GLY A 259 19.17 12.18 -8.97
CA GLY A 259 20.09 12.77 -7.99
C GLY A 259 21.56 12.48 -8.34
N ILE A 260 21.92 11.20 -8.56
CA ILE A 260 23.27 10.79 -8.98
C ILE A 260 23.71 11.50 -10.26
N GLU A 261 22.85 11.52 -11.28
CA GLU A 261 23.18 12.15 -12.57
C GLU A 261 23.47 13.65 -12.39
N PHE A 262 22.70 14.32 -11.54
CA PHE A 262 22.89 15.73 -11.22
C PHE A 262 24.24 15.99 -10.51
N GLU A 263 24.56 15.23 -9.46
CA GLU A 263 25.83 15.39 -8.74
C GLU A 263 27.05 14.98 -9.59
N LEU A 264 26.95 13.91 -10.38
CA LEU A 264 27.99 13.55 -11.36
C LEU A 264 28.17 14.63 -12.43
N GLY A 265 27.08 15.29 -12.84
CA GLY A 265 27.11 16.43 -13.76
C GLY A 265 27.91 17.60 -13.19
N LYS A 266 27.67 17.95 -11.92
CA LYS A 266 28.44 18.99 -11.21
C LYS A 266 29.93 18.63 -11.12
N ILE A 267 30.26 17.42 -10.67
CA ILE A 267 31.64 16.96 -10.56
C ILE A 267 32.34 17.00 -11.92
N ASN A 268 31.71 16.49 -12.98
CA ASN A 268 32.29 16.52 -14.33
C ASN A 268 32.48 17.96 -14.84
N GLY A 269 31.55 18.87 -14.51
CA GLY A 269 31.65 20.29 -14.85
C GLY A 269 32.85 20.96 -14.18
N GLU A 270 33.00 20.77 -12.86
CA GLU A 270 34.14 21.30 -12.10
C GLU A 270 35.47 20.64 -12.50
N TYR A 271 35.45 19.34 -12.77
CA TYR A 271 36.60 18.61 -13.31
C TYR A 271 37.06 19.22 -14.64
N LYS A 272 36.15 19.44 -15.59
CA LYS A 272 36.47 20.06 -16.89
C LYS A 272 37.01 21.49 -16.73
N LYS A 273 36.42 22.30 -15.85
CA LYS A 273 36.92 23.66 -15.57
C LYS A 273 38.34 23.63 -15.00
N THR A 274 38.59 22.76 -14.02
CA THR A 274 39.88 22.62 -13.33
C THR A 274 40.95 22.08 -14.29
N TYR A 275 40.60 21.09 -15.09
CA TYR A 275 41.48 20.51 -16.12
C TYR A 275 41.87 21.55 -17.18
N ASN A 276 40.91 22.34 -17.68
CA ASN A 276 41.19 23.41 -18.64
C ASN A 276 42.11 24.50 -18.04
N LYS A 277 41.93 24.85 -16.76
CA LYS A 277 42.85 25.78 -16.06
C LYS A 277 44.27 25.21 -15.99
N LEU A 278 44.39 23.92 -15.67
CA LEU A 278 45.68 23.23 -15.59
C LEU A 278 46.39 23.20 -16.96
N ILE A 279 45.67 22.88 -18.05
CA ILE A 279 46.20 22.94 -19.42
C ILE A 279 46.66 24.37 -19.76
N ASN A 280 45.87 25.39 -19.44
CA ASN A 280 46.21 26.79 -19.76
C ASN A 280 47.48 27.27 -19.02
N ILE A 281 47.73 26.79 -17.80
CA ILE A 281 48.95 27.10 -17.06
C ILE A 281 50.16 26.43 -17.71
N ILE A 282 50.04 25.16 -18.07
CA ILE A 282 51.09 24.39 -18.77
C ILE A 282 51.40 25.03 -20.13
N ALA A 283 50.39 25.38 -20.91
CA ALA A 283 50.55 25.95 -22.26
C ALA A 283 51.19 27.35 -22.25
N ASN A 284 50.97 28.13 -21.19
CA ASN A 284 51.53 29.48 -21.05
C ASN A 284 52.92 29.52 -20.39
N ASN A 285 53.54 28.37 -20.11
CA ASN A 285 54.83 28.25 -19.41
C ASN A 285 54.93 29.06 -18.10
N LYS A 286 53.79 29.36 -17.45
CA LYS A 286 53.74 30.01 -16.14
C LYS A 286 53.85 28.93 -15.06
N PHE A 287 55.04 28.41 -14.86
CA PHE A 287 55.30 27.34 -13.91
C PHE A 287 55.26 27.83 -12.46
N ASN A 288 54.04 27.99 -11.93
CA ASN A 288 53.82 28.14 -10.50
C ASN A 288 53.55 26.75 -9.90
N LYS A 289 54.56 26.19 -9.24
CA LYS A 289 54.56 24.79 -8.76
C LYS A 289 53.42 24.53 -7.74
N ASP A 290 53.20 25.49 -6.84
CA ASP A 290 52.14 25.42 -5.82
C ASP A 290 50.73 25.43 -6.43
N GLU A 291 50.56 26.13 -7.56
CA GLU A 291 49.27 26.23 -8.25
C GLU A 291 48.95 24.95 -9.04
N LEU A 292 49.98 24.33 -9.64
CA LEU A 292 49.88 23.03 -10.29
C LEU A 292 49.55 21.91 -9.28
N GLU A 293 50.22 21.88 -8.13
CA GLU A 293 49.94 20.89 -7.07
C GLU A 293 48.52 21.03 -6.52
N LYS A 294 48.05 22.26 -6.29
CA LYS A 294 46.65 22.51 -5.87
C LYS A 294 45.63 22.01 -6.89
N LEU A 295 45.83 22.32 -8.18
CA LEU A 295 44.90 21.89 -9.22
C LEU A 295 44.90 20.36 -9.41
N SER A 296 46.07 19.72 -9.30
CA SER A 296 46.19 18.25 -9.34
C SER A 296 45.48 17.61 -8.15
N PHE A 297 45.64 18.15 -6.94
CA PHE A 297 44.94 17.66 -5.75
C PHE A 297 43.42 17.79 -5.87
N ILE A 298 42.92 18.89 -6.44
CA ILE A 298 41.49 19.08 -6.70
C ILE A 298 40.97 18.03 -7.69
N LEU A 299 41.70 17.75 -8.78
CA LEU A 299 41.30 16.73 -9.76
C LEU A 299 41.23 15.33 -9.14
N ASP A 300 42.23 14.93 -8.35
CA ASP A 300 42.25 13.64 -7.64
C ASP A 300 41.09 13.54 -6.63
N THR A 301 40.78 14.64 -5.92
CA THR A 301 39.64 14.69 -5.01
C THR A 301 38.30 14.50 -5.74
N LEU A 302 38.10 15.19 -6.86
CA LEU A 302 36.89 15.06 -7.68
C LEU A 302 36.75 13.65 -8.29
N GLU A 303 37.86 13.02 -8.67
CA GLU A 303 37.85 11.65 -9.18
C GLU A 303 37.48 10.62 -8.09
N LYS A 304 38.03 10.78 -6.87
CA LYS A 304 37.63 9.99 -5.69
C LYS A 304 36.15 10.16 -5.35
N GLU A 305 35.62 11.38 -5.38
CA GLU A 305 34.19 11.63 -5.17
C GLU A 305 33.33 10.96 -6.24
N LYS A 306 33.72 11.06 -7.51
CA LYS A 306 33.03 10.39 -8.62
C LYS A 306 32.97 8.87 -8.42
N ILE A 307 34.07 8.26 -7.99
CA ILE A 307 34.12 6.82 -7.68
C ILE A 307 33.20 6.50 -6.50
N ARG A 308 33.22 7.31 -5.44
CA ARG A 308 32.36 7.14 -4.26
C ARG A 308 30.87 7.18 -4.63
N ILE A 309 30.43 8.15 -5.43
CA ILE A 309 29.03 8.26 -5.90
C ILE A 309 28.65 7.04 -6.76
N LYS A 310 29.55 6.60 -7.66
CA LYS A 310 29.33 5.41 -8.48
C LYS A 310 29.19 4.14 -7.66
N GLN A 311 29.87 4.03 -6.52
CA GLN A 311 29.75 2.92 -5.58
C GLN A 311 28.43 2.95 -4.77
N ILE A 312 27.73 4.09 -4.68
CA ILE A 312 26.41 4.20 -4.02
C ILE A 312 25.29 3.66 -4.94
N SER A 313 25.33 3.94 -6.25
CA SER A 313 25.29 2.85 -7.27
C SER A 313 24.50 1.58 -7.00
N PRO A 314 25.18 0.46 -6.69
CA PRO A 314 24.57 -0.86 -6.68
C PRO A 314 23.98 -1.26 -5.30
N LYS A 315 24.25 -0.54 -4.20
CA LYS A 315 23.70 -0.86 -2.86
C LYS A 315 22.20 -0.54 -2.68
N ARG A 316 21.51 -0.22 -3.77
CA ARG A 316 20.17 0.41 -3.77
C ARG A 316 18.99 -0.56 -3.72
N TYR A 317 19.23 -1.87 -3.85
CA TYR A 317 18.22 -2.87 -3.51
C TYR A 317 18.34 -3.15 -2.02
N ASP A 318 17.44 -2.56 -1.23
CA ASP A 318 17.35 -2.90 0.17
C ASP A 318 16.73 -4.30 0.27
N LEU A 319 17.60 -5.31 0.38
CA LEU A 319 17.22 -6.70 0.57
C LEU A 319 16.28 -6.86 1.76
N SER A 320 16.36 -6.00 2.78
CA SER A 320 15.43 -6.02 3.91
C SER A 320 14.01 -5.63 3.49
N ALA A 321 13.85 -4.60 2.65
CA ALA A 321 12.55 -4.20 2.13
C ALA A 321 11.94 -5.28 1.22
N ILE A 322 12.77 -5.91 0.38
CA ILE A 322 12.36 -7.01 -0.49
C ILE A 322 12.00 -8.25 0.35
N ALA A 323 12.81 -8.61 1.35
CA ALA A 323 12.54 -9.73 2.24
C ALA A 323 11.26 -9.50 3.05
N THR A 324 11.03 -8.28 3.55
CA THR A 324 9.80 -7.91 4.27
C THR A 324 8.58 -8.03 3.35
N PHE A 325 8.69 -7.53 2.11
CA PHE A 325 7.64 -7.69 1.11
C PHE A 325 7.34 -9.17 0.79
N ILE A 326 8.39 -9.98 0.54
CA ILE A 326 8.24 -11.42 0.28
C ILE A 326 7.60 -12.11 1.48
N SER A 327 8.07 -11.85 2.70
CA SER A 327 7.50 -12.44 3.92
C SER A 327 6.03 -12.07 4.12
N SER A 328 5.65 -10.82 3.81
CA SER A 328 4.27 -10.36 3.91
C SER A 328 3.39 -10.96 2.82
N PHE A 329 3.94 -11.20 1.62
CA PHE A 329 3.26 -11.86 0.51
C PHE A 329 3.11 -13.37 0.74
N LEU A 330 4.06 -14.00 1.44
CA LEU A 330 4.00 -15.43 1.79
C LEU A 330 2.78 -15.77 2.63
N ILE A 331 2.34 -14.88 3.53
CA ILE A 331 1.17 -15.12 4.39
C ILE A 331 -0.09 -15.45 3.58
N PRO A 332 -0.56 -14.59 2.64
CA PRO A 332 -1.67 -14.95 1.78
C PRO A 332 -1.36 -16.12 0.84
N THR A 333 -0.11 -16.30 0.37
CA THR A 333 0.20 -17.44 -0.51
C THR A 333 0.08 -18.78 0.22
N VAL A 334 0.61 -18.87 1.44
CA VAL A 334 0.49 -20.07 2.29
C VAL A 334 -0.97 -20.33 2.63
N THR A 335 -1.72 -19.29 2.97
CA THR A 335 -3.16 -19.42 3.23
C THR A 335 -3.90 -19.98 2.01
N LEU A 336 -3.56 -19.49 0.81
CA LEU A 336 -4.10 -20.01 -0.44
C LEU A 336 -3.69 -21.48 -0.70
N ILE A 337 -2.43 -21.83 -0.48
CA ILE A 337 -1.94 -23.20 -0.65
C ILE A 337 -2.65 -24.16 0.32
N GLU A 338 -2.82 -23.78 1.58
CA GLU A 338 -3.57 -24.58 2.56
C GLU A 338 -5.03 -24.73 2.15
N THR A 339 -5.68 -23.67 1.64
CA THR A 339 -7.04 -23.81 1.11
C THR A 339 -7.14 -24.75 -0.09
N ILE A 340 -6.13 -24.75 -0.97
CA ILE A 340 -6.07 -25.65 -2.13
C ILE A 340 -5.74 -27.08 -1.69
N ARG A 341 -4.89 -27.26 -0.67
CA ARG A 341 -4.53 -28.59 -0.15
C ARG A 341 -5.68 -29.26 0.57
N GLY A 342 -6.42 -28.52 1.41
CA GLY A 342 -7.65 -29.01 2.03
C GLY A 342 -8.75 -29.38 1.03
N PHE A 343 -8.60 -29.02 -0.25
CA PHE A 343 -9.46 -29.47 -1.35
C PHE A 343 -8.99 -30.77 -2.02
N ILE A 344 -7.68 -31.07 -1.98
CA ILE A 344 -7.09 -32.24 -2.65
C ILE A 344 -7.07 -33.48 -1.73
N THR A 345 -7.07 -33.28 -0.40
CA THR A 345 -7.20 -34.32 0.63
C THR A 345 -8.64 -34.48 1.07
#